data_AF-A0A2Z5JES8-F1
#
_entry.id   AF-A0A2Z5JES8-F1
#
_cell.length_a   1.000
_cell.length_b   1.000
_cell.length_c   1.000
_cell.angle_alpha   90.00
_cell.angle_beta   90.00
_cell.angle_gamma   90.00
#
_symmetry.space_group_name_H-M   'P 1'
#
loop_
_entity.id
_entity.type
_entity.pdbx_description
1 polymer ?
#
loop_
_entity_poly.entity_id
_entity_poly.type
_entity_poly.pdbx_seq_one_letter_code
_entity_poly.pdbx_strand_id
1 'polypeptide(L)'
;MRAGERADDVLRMYRLARSGGSQELLRWVSGRAEGWAGLLDGDGTVLHGVTRTPDRTGVEAAALATEGVRELTSLGAHSFSFDRGPHTALLFPLDGPPNVSPPVLAVVAPRPLPDGLVTLLSDVALPLAMCWAAETVERKRRRVDLAESRNREAVLHLLMTGQLSIAHQVAGALKPTLPDPVRVCVVECPGGRRDEVARICAELSGGRSWIVRCPVYARHLILVVPAGPDAAEQQLGLRVADVVDECVVGASEDVPLSDTATGYRQAFHALAVARGLPTRHARFGSAQEAALVVGAAGAQWADALLNPLLTHLPRRSHDPGSQELAATLSSWLAFSSHATQHLKIHRNTLAARLRLIGKLLGVDLNRVADQAALDLALRIRATPTVPRTASPAGAKPAPPHRLDDILRGPAVQEWAAHQLHPLTASRSSRTAADPRTTLRTWLECEAQLGPTAAALGISVPGARKRLARLESILQRALLQTPSARHDLWLAFRALDVAGADAAR
;
A
#
# COMPACT_ATOMS: atom_id res chain seq x y z
N MET A 1 -6.07 14.80 -56.65
CA MET A 1 -6.20 15.59 -55.40
C MET A 1 -5.99 17.07 -55.72
N ARG A 2 -6.96 17.94 -55.41
CA ARG A 2 -6.81 19.39 -55.59
C ARG A 2 -5.91 19.94 -54.48
N ALA A 3 -5.09 20.96 -54.75
CA ALA A 3 -4.12 21.48 -53.77
C ALA A 3 -4.76 21.92 -52.43
N GLY A 4 -6.01 22.39 -52.45
CA GLY A 4 -6.76 22.76 -51.24
C GLY A 4 -7.14 21.56 -50.36
N GLU A 5 -7.52 20.42 -50.95
CA GLU A 5 -7.88 19.20 -50.20
C GLU A 5 -6.69 18.63 -49.44
N ARG A 6 -5.48 18.71 -50.01
CA ARG A 6 -4.25 18.28 -49.35
C ARG A 6 -3.91 19.14 -48.13
N ALA A 7 -4.09 20.46 -48.22
CA ALA A 7 -3.80 21.37 -47.11
C ALA A 7 -4.74 21.11 -45.92
N ASP A 8 -6.03 20.89 -46.18
CA ASP A 8 -7.01 20.53 -45.16
C ASP A 8 -6.69 19.19 -44.47
N ASP A 9 -6.21 18.22 -45.25
CA ASP A 9 -5.79 16.90 -44.75
C ASP A 9 -4.57 16.99 -43.84
N VAL A 10 -3.57 17.78 -44.21
CA VAL A 10 -2.40 18.01 -43.38
C VAL A 10 -2.80 18.68 -42.05
N LEU A 11 -3.65 19.71 -42.10
CA LEU A 11 -4.12 20.39 -40.89
C LEU A 11 -4.97 19.47 -39.98
N ARG A 12 -5.78 18.59 -40.57
CA ARG A 12 -6.58 17.62 -39.82
C ARG A 12 -5.69 16.56 -39.16
N MET A 13 -4.71 16.05 -39.89
CA MET A 13 -3.74 15.08 -39.39
C MET A 13 -3.00 15.59 -38.15
N TYR A 14 -2.42 16.80 -38.20
CA TYR A 14 -1.71 17.36 -37.04
C TYR A 14 -2.61 17.59 -35.82
N ARG A 15 -3.90 17.95 -36.04
CA ARG A 15 -4.87 18.05 -34.94
C ARG A 15 -5.13 16.69 -34.29
N LEU A 16 -5.37 15.66 -35.09
CA LEU A 16 -5.60 14.29 -34.60
C LEU A 16 -4.37 13.73 -33.87
N ALA A 17 -3.17 13.96 -34.42
CA ALA A 17 -1.92 13.58 -33.79
C ALA A 17 -1.79 14.16 -32.37
N ARG A 18 -2.19 15.43 -32.19
CA ARG A 18 -2.09 16.14 -30.90
C ARG A 18 -3.15 15.72 -29.87
N SER A 19 -4.40 15.51 -30.28
CA SER A 19 -5.50 15.24 -29.34
C SER A 19 -5.81 13.75 -29.15
N GLY A 20 -5.50 12.93 -30.15
CA GLY A 20 -5.93 11.55 -30.25
C GLY A 20 -4.84 10.51 -30.50
N GLY A 21 -3.63 10.96 -30.84
CA GLY A 21 -2.47 10.09 -31.02
C GLY A 21 -2.56 9.17 -32.23
N SER A 22 -1.83 8.06 -32.18
CA SER A 22 -1.70 7.11 -33.29
C SER A 22 -3.03 6.44 -33.65
N GLN A 23 -3.88 6.18 -32.65
CA GLN A 23 -5.14 5.48 -32.84
C GLN A 23 -6.16 6.31 -33.63
N GLU A 24 -6.30 7.60 -33.32
CA GLU A 24 -7.19 8.50 -34.08
C GLU A 24 -6.67 8.77 -35.49
N LEU A 25 -5.35 8.84 -35.68
CA LEU A 25 -4.75 8.90 -37.01
C LEU A 25 -5.08 7.66 -37.84
N LEU A 26 -4.92 6.46 -37.28
CA LEU A 26 -5.25 5.21 -37.97
C LEU A 26 -6.74 5.08 -38.28
N ARG A 27 -7.64 5.53 -37.38
CA ARG A 27 -9.08 5.62 -37.65
C ARG A 27 -9.37 6.52 -38.84
N TRP A 28 -8.71 7.67 -38.89
CA TRP A 28 -8.87 8.61 -39.99
C TRP A 28 -8.34 8.05 -41.32
N VAL A 29 -7.16 7.40 -41.31
CA VAL A 29 -6.58 6.73 -42.47
C VAL A 29 -7.46 5.58 -42.96
N SER A 30 -7.95 4.72 -42.07
CA SER A 30 -8.90 3.64 -42.38
C SER A 30 -10.17 4.20 -43.06
N GLY A 31 -10.68 5.34 -42.56
CA GLY A 31 -11.81 6.03 -43.17
C GLY A 31 -11.52 6.54 -44.58
N ARG A 32 -10.32 7.06 -44.85
CA ARG A 32 -9.86 7.53 -46.16
C ARG A 32 -9.56 6.41 -47.15
N ALA A 33 -9.09 5.28 -46.64
CA ALA A 33 -8.82 4.08 -47.42
C ALA A 33 -10.09 3.27 -47.74
N GLU A 34 -11.23 3.62 -47.12
CA GLU A 34 -12.46 2.82 -47.13
C GLU A 34 -12.22 1.36 -46.75
N GLY A 35 -11.27 1.14 -45.84
CA GLY A 35 -10.71 -0.17 -45.58
C GLY A 35 -10.03 -0.26 -44.22
N TRP A 36 -9.04 -1.13 -44.12
CA TRP A 36 -8.30 -1.37 -42.88
C TRP A 36 -7.01 -0.56 -42.85
N ALA A 37 -6.65 -0.03 -41.68
CA ALA A 37 -5.36 0.59 -41.44
C ALA A 37 -4.79 0.11 -40.11
N GLY A 38 -3.48 -0.15 -40.06
CA GLY A 38 -2.84 -0.60 -38.84
C GLY A 38 -1.33 -0.42 -38.84
N LEU A 39 -0.76 -0.60 -37.65
CA LEU A 39 0.67 -0.67 -37.39
C LEU A 39 1.01 -2.12 -37.08
N LEU A 40 2.01 -2.64 -37.77
CA LEU A 40 2.53 -3.99 -37.57
C LEU A 40 4.01 -3.92 -37.18
N ASP A 41 4.45 -4.87 -36.37
CA ASP A 41 5.88 -5.10 -36.13
C ASP A 41 6.53 -5.79 -37.36
N GLY A 42 7.85 -5.79 -37.45
CA GLY A 42 8.60 -6.31 -38.61
C GLY A 42 8.42 -7.82 -38.86
N ASP A 43 7.90 -8.57 -37.88
CA ASP A 43 7.52 -9.98 -38.00
C ASP A 43 6.07 -10.20 -38.49
N GLY A 44 5.34 -9.10 -38.69
CA GLY A 44 3.93 -9.08 -39.11
C GLY A 44 2.92 -9.14 -37.95
N THR A 45 3.35 -9.05 -36.69
CA THR A 45 2.45 -8.94 -35.54
C THR A 45 1.70 -7.61 -35.58
N VAL A 46 0.36 -7.65 -35.57
CA VAL A 46 -0.47 -6.44 -35.55
C VAL A 46 -0.38 -5.77 -34.17
N LEU A 47 0.24 -4.60 -34.10
CA LEU A 47 0.34 -3.78 -32.89
C LEU A 47 -0.98 -3.04 -32.65
N HIS A 48 -1.50 -2.41 -33.70
CA HIS A 48 -2.78 -1.71 -33.72
C HIS A 48 -3.45 -1.90 -35.09
N GLY A 49 -4.75 -2.18 -35.11
CA GLY A 49 -5.51 -2.32 -36.34
C GLY A 49 -6.88 -1.71 -36.16
N VAL A 50 -7.35 -1.00 -37.19
CA VAL A 50 -8.64 -0.33 -37.17
C VAL A 50 -9.32 -0.51 -38.52
N THR A 51 -10.63 -0.74 -38.46
CA THR A 51 -11.52 -0.79 -39.62
C THR A 51 -12.71 0.10 -39.35
N ARG A 52 -13.25 0.74 -40.40
CA ARG A 52 -14.43 1.60 -40.32
C ARG A 52 -15.70 0.82 -39.93
N THR A 53 -15.77 -0.46 -40.28
CA THR A 53 -16.87 -1.37 -39.95
C THR A 53 -16.32 -2.66 -39.35
N PRO A 54 -16.71 -3.04 -38.12
CA PRO A 54 -16.26 -4.29 -37.49
C PRO A 54 -17.00 -5.49 -38.11
N ASP A 55 -16.58 -5.89 -39.31
CA ASP A 55 -17.04 -7.10 -40.00
C ASP A 55 -15.85 -8.06 -40.24
N ARG A 56 -16.13 -9.29 -40.69
CA ARG A 56 -15.16 -10.35 -41.02
C ARG A 56 -14.02 -9.88 -41.95
N THR A 57 -14.28 -8.85 -42.74
CA THR A 57 -13.32 -8.18 -43.63
C THR A 57 -12.09 -7.62 -42.90
N GLY A 58 -12.20 -7.23 -41.62
CA GLY A 58 -11.08 -6.72 -40.85
C GLY A 58 -10.02 -7.78 -40.50
N VAL A 59 -10.44 -9.04 -40.31
CA VAL A 59 -9.52 -10.15 -40.01
C VAL A 59 -8.75 -10.57 -41.26
N GLU A 60 -9.45 -10.65 -42.40
CA GLU A 60 -8.83 -10.96 -43.69
C GLU A 60 -7.86 -9.85 -44.13
N ALA A 61 -8.23 -8.58 -43.93
CA ALA A 61 -7.35 -7.44 -44.20
C ALA A 61 -6.11 -7.43 -43.29
N ALA A 62 -6.26 -7.74 -42.00
CA ALA A 62 -5.11 -7.87 -41.10
C ALA A 62 -4.17 -9.01 -41.51
N ALA A 63 -4.72 -10.17 -41.93
CA ALA A 63 -3.92 -11.29 -42.43
C ALA A 63 -3.15 -10.91 -43.71
N LEU A 64 -3.79 -10.17 -44.62
CA LEU A 64 -3.16 -9.65 -45.84
C LEU A 64 -2.01 -8.68 -45.50
N ALA A 65 -2.23 -7.77 -44.55
CA ALA A 65 -1.20 -6.85 -44.09
C ALA A 65 0.00 -7.59 -43.47
N THR A 66 -0.25 -8.61 -42.65
CA THR A 66 0.80 -9.44 -42.03
C THR A 66 1.67 -10.14 -43.09
N GLU A 67 1.07 -10.68 -44.14
CA GLU A 67 1.81 -11.27 -45.26
C GLU A 67 2.66 -10.24 -45.99
N GLY A 68 2.07 -9.08 -46.28
CA GLY A 68 2.77 -7.98 -46.92
C GLY A 68 3.99 -7.48 -46.14
N VAL A 69 3.90 -7.45 -44.80
CA VAL A 69 5.05 -7.08 -43.96
C VAL A 69 6.16 -8.13 -44.06
N ARG A 70 5.84 -9.42 -44.05
CA ARG A 70 6.85 -10.48 -44.19
C ARG A 70 7.57 -10.38 -45.53
N GLU A 71 6.83 -10.09 -46.59
CA GLU A 71 7.39 -9.91 -47.93
C GLU A 71 8.25 -8.63 -48.01
N LEU A 72 7.73 -7.49 -47.56
CA LEU A 72 8.48 -6.23 -47.42
C LEU A 72 9.81 -6.41 -46.66
N THR A 73 9.77 -7.11 -45.51
CA THR A 73 10.95 -7.40 -44.69
C THR A 73 11.93 -8.31 -45.43
N SER A 74 11.45 -9.34 -46.14
CA SER A 74 12.29 -10.24 -46.93
C SER A 74 13.01 -9.55 -48.08
N LEU A 75 12.37 -8.52 -48.65
CA LEU A 75 12.90 -7.72 -49.77
C LEU A 75 13.79 -6.55 -49.32
N GLY A 76 13.78 -6.18 -48.03
CA GLY A 76 14.48 -5.00 -47.54
C GLY A 76 13.99 -3.68 -48.16
N ALA A 77 12.72 -3.62 -48.56
CA ALA A 77 12.16 -2.48 -49.28
C ALA A 77 11.64 -1.37 -48.34
N HIS A 78 11.65 -0.12 -48.81
CA HIS A 78 11.16 1.06 -48.07
C HIS A 78 9.68 1.39 -48.33
N SER A 79 9.04 0.60 -49.19
CA SER A 79 7.60 0.61 -49.45
C SER A 79 7.26 -0.66 -50.20
N PHE A 80 6.10 -1.26 -49.94
CA PHE A 80 5.64 -2.42 -50.69
C PHE A 80 4.15 -2.30 -50.96
N SER A 81 3.73 -2.70 -52.16
CA SER A 81 2.32 -2.75 -52.53
C SER A 81 2.05 -4.00 -53.33
N PHE A 82 0.96 -4.68 -53.03
CA PHE A 82 0.53 -5.83 -53.79
C PHE A 82 -0.99 -5.97 -53.79
N ASP A 83 -1.49 -6.60 -54.83
CA ASP A 83 -2.91 -6.84 -55.01
C ASP A 83 -3.27 -8.27 -54.61
N ARG A 84 -4.40 -8.43 -53.91
CA ARG A 84 -5.00 -9.74 -53.66
C ARG A 84 -6.51 -9.68 -53.76
N GLY A 85 -7.06 -10.40 -54.74
CA GLY A 85 -8.50 -10.40 -54.99
C GLY A 85 -9.01 -8.98 -55.23
N PRO A 86 -10.05 -8.50 -54.53
CA PRO A 86 -10.57 -7.14 -54.71
C PRO A 86 -9.80 -6.08 -53.91
N HIS A 87 -8.72 -6.41 -53.21
CA HIS A 87 -8.00 -5.47 -52.34
C HIS A 87 -6.57 -5.22 -52.80
N THR A 88 -6.05 -4.04 -52.45
CA THR A 88 -4.63 -3.67 -52.52
C THR A 88 -4.13 -3.42 -51.10
N ALA A 89 -3.00 -4.03 -50.75
CA ALA A 89 -2.28 -3.73 -49.52
C ALA A 89 -1.12 -2.77 -49.83
N LEU A 90 -1.02 -1.69 -49.04
CA LEU A 90 0.01 -0.67 -49.13
C LEU A 90 0.78 -0.64 -47.81
N LEU A 91 2.10 -0.79 -47.87
CA LEU A 91 2.97 -0.90 -46.70
C LEU A 91 4.07 0.16 -46.74
N PHE A 92 4.21 0.87 -45.62
CA PHE A 92 5.18 1.94 -45.41
C PHE A 92 5.87 1.72 -44.06
N PRO A 93 7.14 1.27 -44.04
CA PRO A 93 7.96 1.34 -42.84
C PRO A 93 7.94 2.76 -42.28
N LEU A 94 7.69 2.89 -40.98
CA LEU A 94 7.83 4.18 -40.31
C LEU A 94 9.29 4.40 -39.91
N ASP A 95 9.65 5.66 -39.70
CA ASP A 95 10.91 5.99 -39.05
C ASP A 95 10.79 5.81 -37.54
N GLY A 96 11.89 5.44 -36.88
CA GLY A 96 11.93 5.22 -35.44
C GLY A 96 13.23 5.70 -34.80
N PRO A 97 13.23 5.89 -33.47
CA PRO A 97 14.47 6.19 -32.75
C PRO A 97 15.48 5.04 -32.88
N PRO A 98 16.79 5.31 -32.81
CA PRO A 98 17.81 4.28 -32.86
C PRO A 98 17.59 3.23 -31.75
N ASN A 99 17.80 1.95 -32.09
CA ASN A 99 17.60 0.78 -31.21
C ASN A 99 16.15 0.37 -30.92
N VAL A 100 15.18 0.84 -31.71
CA VAL A 100 13.81 0.31 -31.71
C VAL A 100 13.43 -0.03 -33.14
N SER A 101 12.98 -1.27 -33.40
CA SER A 101 12.40 -1.63 -34.69
C SER A 101 11.13 -0.79 -34.91
N PRO A 102 11.11 0.10 -35.91
CA PRO A 102 9.92 0.89 -36.17
C PRO A 102 8.83 0.01 -36.79
N PRO A 103 7.55 0.32 -36.52
CA PRO A 103 6.46 -0.44 -37.08
C PRO A 103 6.27 -0.09 -38.56
N VAL A 104 5.58 -0.97 -39.28
CA VAL A 104 5.14 -0.75 -40.64
C VAL A 104 3.68 -0.28 -40.60
N LEU A 105 3.39 0.88 -41.20
CA LEU A 105 2.02 1.28 -41.53
C LEU A 105 1.55 0.42 -42.69
N ALA A 106 0.49 -0.35 -42.47
CA ALA A 106 -0.18 -1.10 -43.51
C ALA A 106 -1.61 -0.61 -43.68
N VAL A 107 -2.02 -0.44 -44.94
CA VAL A 107 -3.37 -0.06 -45.32
C VAL A 107 -3.87 -1.03 -46.37
N VAL A 108 -5.03 -1.64 -46.12
CA VAL A 108 -5.69 -2.53 -47.05
C VAL A 108 -6.97 -1.86 -47.51
N ALA A 109 -7.01 -1.52 -48.79
CA ALA A 109 -8.11 -0.78 -49.40
C ALA A 109 -8.73 -1.61 -50.54
N PRO A 110 -10.03 -1.46 -50.82
CA PRO A 110 -10.65 -2.05 -52.00
C PRO A 110 -10.09 -1.42 -53.29
N ARG A 111 -10.16 -2.16 -54.40
CA ARG A 111 -9.82 -1.67 -55.73
C ARG A 111 -11.08 -1.13 -56.45
N PRO A 112 -10.99 -0.02 -57.20
CA PRO A 112 -9.80 0.83 -57.37
C PRO A 112 -9.45 1.63 -56.10
N LEU A 113 -8.16 1.93 -55.91
CA LEU A 113 -7.71 2.71 -54.76
C LEU A 113 -8.38 4.10 -54.73
N PRO A 114 -8.79 4.60 -53.54
CA PRO A 114 -9.27 5.97 -53.40
C PRO A 114 -8.25 7.01 -53.89
N ASP A 115 -8.75 8.04 -54.55
CA ASP A 115 -7.92 9.12 -55.11
C ASP A 115 -7.05 9.79 -54.05
N GLY A 116 -5.74 9.89 -54.31
CA GLY A 116 -4.79 10.57 -53.43
C GLY A 116 -4.39 9.79 -52.18
N LEU A 117 -4.87 8.55 -51.99
CA LEU A 117 -4.55 7.73 -50.81
C LEU A 117 -3.04 7.55 -50.63
N VAL A 118 -2.30 7.21 -51.69
CA VAL A 118 -0.84 7.01 -51.62
C VAL A 118 -0.12 8.27 -51.11
N THR A 119 -0.49 9.44 -51.63
CA THR A 119 0.09 10.72 -51.17
C THR A 119 -0.27 11.01 -49.71
N LEU A 120 -1.50 10.71 -49.30
CA LEU A 120 -1.93 10.85 -47.91
C LEU A 120 -1.14 9.92 -46.99
N LEU A 121 -0.85 8.68 -47.40
CA LEU A 121 -0.05 7.75 -46.60
C LEU A 121 1.40 8.23 -46.43
N SER A 122 1.99 8.83 -47.48
CA SER A 122 3.29 9.49 -47.37
C SER A 122 3.26 10.67 -46.39
N ASP A 123 2.22 11.51 -46.45
CA ASP A 123 2.07 12.66 -45.54
C ASP A 123 1.82 12.21 -44.08
N VAL A 124 1.14 11.08 -43.86
CA VAL A 124 0.80 10.51 -42.55
C VAL A 124 1.96 9.81 -41.85
N ALA A 125 2.92 9.28 -42.60
CA ALA A 125 4.02 8.48 -42.05
C ALA A 125 4.75 9.19 -40.90
N LEU A 126 5.13 10.46 -41.08
CA LEU A 126 5.89 11.21 -40.07
C LEU A 126 5.07 11.51 -38.78
N PRO A 127 3.87 12.11 -38.83
CA PRO A 127 3.06 12.31 -37.62
C PRO A 127 2.70 11.01 -36.90
N LEU A 128 2.42 9.94 -37.65
CA LEU A 128 2.12 8.64 -37.07
C LEU A 128 3.34 8.04 -36.37
N ALA A 129 4.53 8.13 -36.97
CA ALA A 129 5.79 7.71 -36.38
C ALA A 129 6.06 8.45 -35.06
N MET A 130 5.87 9.78 -35.02
CA MET A 130 6.05 10.59 -33.82
C MET A 130 5.06 10.22 -32.71
N CYS A 131 3.77 10.06 -33.02
CA CYS A 131 2.76 9.62 -32.06
C CYS A 131 3.10 8.25 -31.47
N TRP A 132 3.41 7.28 -32.33
CA TRP A 132 3.77 5.93 -31.90
C TRP A 132 5.03 5.93 -31.01
N ALA A 133 6.06 6.71 -31.36
CA ALA A 133 7.28 6.81 -30.57
C ALA A 133 7.01 7.40 -29.19
N ALA A 134 6.27 8.50 -29.11
CA ALA A 134 5.89 9.14 -27.85
C ALA A 134 5.05 8.22 -26.96
N GLU A 135 4.04 7.56 -27.53
CA GLU A 135 3.19 6.60 -26.82
C GLU A 135 3.97 5.36 -26.36
N THR A 136 4.96 4.91 -27.15
CA THR A 136 5.83 3.78 -26.78
C THR A 136 6.72 4.14 -25.60
N VAL A 137 7.31 5.33 -25.59
CA VAL A 137 8.11 5.83 -24.47
C VAL A 137 7.24 5.96 -23.22
N GLU A 138 6.05 6.54 -23.34
CA GLU A 138 5.11 6.71 -22.22
C GLU A 138 4.63 5.36 -21.67
N ARG A 139 4.31 4.38 -22.53
CA ARG A 139 3.97 3.01 -22.10
C ARG A 139 5.13 2.34 -21.37
N LYS A 140 6.37 2.47 -21.88
CA LYS A 140 7.57 1.94 -21.23
C LYS A 140 7.78 2.60 -19.86
N ARG A 141 7.67 3.93 -19.77
CA ARG A 141 7.75 4.69 -18.52
C ARG A 141 6.72 4.23 -17.50
N ARG A 142 5.44 4.17 -17.86
CA ARG A 142 4.36 3.68 -16.98
C ARG A 142 4.61 2.27 -16.45
N ARG A 143 5.17 1.39 -17.29
CA ARG A 143 5.52 0.02 -16.87
C ARG A 143 6.65 0.01 -15.84
N VAL A 144 7.65 0.87 -16.01
CA VAL A 144 8.72 1.06 -15.03
C VAL A 144 8.17 1.65 -13.73
N ASP A 145 7.37 2.72 -13.80
CA ASP A 145 6.75 3.35 -12.62
C ASP A 145 5.89 2.36 -11.84
N LEU A 146 5.12 1.51 -12.53
CA LEU A 146 4.32 0.46 -11.91
C LEU A 146 5.19 -0.63 -11.26
N ALA A 147 6.28 -1.04 -11.93
CA ALA A 147 7.22 -2.01 -11.38
C ALA A 147 7.91 -1.46 -10.13
N GLU A 148 8.35 -0.20 -10.17
CA GLU A 148 8.92 0.50 -9.03
C GLU A 148 7.91 0.60 -7.87
N SER A 149 6.67 1.04 -8.13
CA SER A 149 5.64 1.12 -7.10
C SER A 149 5.37 -0.24 -6.44
N ARG A 150 5.35 -1.33 -7.23
CA ARG A 150 5.17 -2.69 -6.70
C ARG A 150 6.38 -3.15 -5.88
N ASN A 151 7.59 -2.82 -6.32
CA ASN A 151 8.81 -3.15 -5.58
C ASN A 151 8.87 -2.37 -4.25
N ARG A 152 8.49 -1.08 -4.23
CA ARG A 152 8.39 -0.30 -2.98
C ARG A 152 7.37 -0.88 -2.01
N GLU A 153 6.23 -1.34 -2.52
CA GLU A 153 5.22 -2.04 -1.70
C GLU A 153 5.76 -3.38 -1.14
N ALA A 154 6.52 -4.13 -1.93
CA ALA A 154 7.16 -5.36 -1.48
C ALA A 154 8.22 -5.09 -0.39
N VAL A 155 9.05 -4.06 -0.56
CA VAL A 155 10.02 -3.63 0.46
C VAL A 155 9.31 -3.24 1.76
N LEU A 156 8.24 -2.45 1.69
CA LEU A 156 7.45 -2.11 2.87
C LEU A 156 6.91 -3.37 3.57
N HIS A 157 6.37 -4.34 2.83
CA HIS A 157 5.90 -5.60 3.40
C HIS A 157 7.02 -6.39 4.10
N LEU A 158 8.23 -6.43 3.53
CA LEU A 158 9.38 -7.07 4.14
C LEU A 158 9.80 -6.37 5.44
N LEU A 159 9.80 -5.03 5.46
CA LEU A 159 10.05 -4.24 6.67
C LEU A 159 8.98 -4.49 7.74
N MET A 160 7.70 -4.55 7.36
CA MET A 160 6.59 -4.82 8.29
C MET A 160 6.62 -6.24 8.87
N THR A 161 7.28 -7.19 8.18
CA THR A 161 7.42 -8.59 8.63
C THR A 161 8.80 -8.88 9.25
N GLY A 162 9.66 -7.87 9.40
CA GLY A 162 10.98 -8.00 10.03
C GLY A 162 12.06 -8.63 9.13
N GLN A 163 11.82 -8.78 7.83
CA GLN A 163 12.76 -9.37 6.86
C GLN A 163 13.76 -8.32 6.32
N LEU A 164 14.54 -7.72 7.22
CA LEU A 164 15.37 -6.54 6.94
C LEU A 164 16.43 -6.78 5.85
N SER A 165 17.09 -7.94 5.83
CA SER A 165 18.13 -8.24 4.83
C SER A 165 17.56 -8.32 3.41
N ILE A 166 16.43 -9.01 3.24
CA ILE A 166 15.74 -9.12 1.96
C ILE A 166 15.17 -7.75 1.54
N ALA A 167 14.66 -6.97 2.50
CA ALA A 167 14.19 -5.61 2.23
C ALA A 167 15.31 -4.74 1.62
N HIS A 168 16.52 -4.77 2.19
CA HIS A 168 17.69 -4.06 1.63
C HIS A 168 18.06 -4.56 0.24
N GLN A 169 18.07 -5.88 0.03
CA GLN A 169 18.40 -6.47 -1.27
C GLN A 169 17.44 -6.00 -2.37
N VAL A 170 16.13 -6.04 -2.12
CA VAL A 170 15.12 -5.59 -3.09
C VAL A 170 15.18 -4.07 -3.27
N ALA A 171 15.41 -3.32 -2.19
CA ALA A 171 15.51 -1.87 -2.22
C ALA A 171 16.76 -1.35 -2.94
N GLY A 172 17.83 -2.14 -3.04
CA GLY A 172 19.08 -1.73 -3.68
C GLY A 172 18.94 -1.35 -5.16
N ALA A 173 17.90 -1.82 -5.84
CA ALA A 173 17.57 -1.46 -7.21
C ALA A 173 16.77 -0.14 -7.32
N LEU A 174 16.38 0.46 -6.20
CA LEU A 174 15.51 1.64 -6.12
C LEU A 174 16.25 2.84 -5.51
N LYS A 175 15.73 4.04 -5.76
CA LYS A 175 16.19 5.29 -5.14
C LYS A 175 15.02 5.96 -4.41
N PRO A 176 15.22 6.65 -3.29
CA PRO A 176 16.48 6.77 -2.54
C PRO A 176 16.85 5.45 -1.84
N THR A 177 18.04 5.35 -1.25
CA THR A 177 18.37 4.20 -0.39
C THR A 177 17.44 4.18 0.84
N LEU A 178 17.23 3.02 1.45
CA LEU A 178 16.48 2.96 2.71
C LEU A 178 17.25 3.73 3.79
N PRO A 179 16.63 4.72 4.46
CA PRO A 179 17.28 5.40 5.58
C PRO A 179 17.27 4.52 6.83
N ASP A 180 18.20 4.77 7.75
CA ASP A 180 18.21 4.22 9.11
C ASP A 180 18.98 5.20 10.03
N PRO A 181 18.36 5.79 11.07
CA PRO A 181 16.97 5.60 11.51
C PRO A 181 15.94 6.24 10.56
N VAL A 182 14.66 5.89 10.77
CA VAL A 182 13.53 6.37 9.97
C VAL A 182 12.44 7.01 10.82
N ARG A 183 11.67 7.90 10.19
CA ARG A 183 10.35 8.30 10.66
C ARG A 183 9.31 7.84 9.64
N VAL A 184 8.21 7.29 10.14
CA VAL A 184 7.09 6.87 9.31
C VAL A 184 6.01 7.95 9.38
N CYS A 185 5.52 8.40 8.23
CA CYS A 185 4.35 9.27 8.15
C CYS A 185 3.22 8.56 7.40
N VAL A 186 2.01 8.61 7.93
CA VAL A 186 0.80 8.17 7.22
C VAL A 186 0.04 9.41 6.82
N VAL A 187 -0.17 9.57 5.51
CA VAL A 187 -0.91 10.69 4.92
C VAL A 187 -2.25 10.17 4.42
N GLU A 188 -3.34 10.65 5.01
CA GLU A 188 -4.69 10.46 4.50
C GLU A 188 -4.98 11.49 3.41
N CYS A 189 -5.17 11.01 2.19
CA CYS A 189 -5.37 11.81 0.99
C CYS A 189 -6.86 12.08 0.74
N PRO A 190 -7.22 13.19 0.08
CA PRO A 190 -8.54 13.38 -0.51
C PRO A 190 -8.87 12.28 -1.52
N GLY A 191 -10.16 12.01 -1.73
CA GLY A 191 -10.62 10.97 -2.66
C GLY A 191 -10.08 11.18 -4.07
N GLY A 192 -9.51 10.14 -4.68
CA GLY A 192 -9.01 10.18 -6.06
C GLY A 192 -7.69 10.94 -6.29
N ARG A 193 -7.15 11.65 -5.28
CA ARG A 193 -5.96 12.51 -5.44
C ARG A 193 -4.65 11.89 -4.95
N ARG A 194 -4.64 10.60 -4.61
CA ARG A 194 -3.45 9.93 -4.03
C ARG A 194 -2.17 10.08 -4.87
N ASP A 195 -2.28 10.07 -6.20
CA ASP A 195 -1.11 10.16 -7.09
C ASP A 195 -0.58 11.59 -7.22
N GLU A 196 -1.46 12.57 -7.08
CA GLU A 196 -1.07 13.97 -6.96
C GLU A 196 -0.35 14.22 -5.63
N VAL A 197 -0.92 13.76 -4.52
CA VAL A 197 -0.30 13.88 -3.19
C VAL A 197 1.04 13.17 -3.14
N ALA A 198 1.18 12.00 -3.76
CA ALA A 198 2.46 11.30 -3.84
C ALA A 198 3.55 12.13 -4.55
N ARG A 199 3.21 12.84 -5.64
CA ARG A 199 4.14 13.75 -6.33
C ARG A 199 4.53 14.93 -5.46
N ILE A 200 3.56 15.58 -4.81
CA ILE A 200 3.80 16.70 -3.89
C ILE A 200 4.70 16.26 -2.73
N CYS A 201 4.45 15.10 -2.12
CA CYS A 201 5.30 14.55 -1.07
C CYS A 201 6.74 14.30 -1.55
N ALA A 202 6.93 13.82 -2.78
CA ALA A 202 8.25 13.59 -3.35
C ALA A 202 9.02 14.89 -3.58
N GLU A 203 8.33 15.93 -4.05
CA GLU A 203 8.88 17.28 -4.23
C GLU A 203 9.25 17.91 -2.87
N LEU A 204 8.34 17.87 -1.90
CA LEU A 204 8.55 18.46 -0.57
C LEU A 204 9.69 17.78 0.21
N SER A 205 9.91 16.48 0.00
CA SER A 205 11.01 15.72 0.62
C SER A 205 12.34 15.83 -0.14
N GLY A 206 12.37 16.49 -1.30
CA GLY A 206 13.55 16.55 -2.17
C GLY A 206 13.96 15.18 -2.72
N GLY A 207 13.00 14.26 -2.89
CA GLY A 207 13.25 12.90 -3.38
C GLY A 207 13.91 11.96 -2.36
N ARG A 208 14.02 12.36 -1.08
CA ARG A 208 14.65 11.56 0.00
C ARG A 208 13.70 10.60 0.70
N SER A 209 12.39 10.74 0.48
CA SER A 209 11.37 9.87 1.09
C SER A 209 11.04 8.65 0.25
N TRP A 210 10.86 7.50 0.89
CA TRP A 210 10.19 6.36 0.29
C TRP A 210 8.68 6.53 0.40
N ILE A 211 8.00 6.64 -0.73
CA ILE A 211 6.55 6.84 -0.78
C ILE A 211 5.89 5.55 -1.28
N VAL A 212 4.98 5.02 -0.47
CA VAL A 212 4.31 3.75 -0.73
C VAL A 212 2.80 3.92 -0.59
N ARG A 213 2.04 3.36 -1.52
CA ARG A 213 0.58 3.27 -1.41
C ARG A 213 0.25 2.29 -0.29
N CYS A 214 -0.60 2.67 0.66
CA CYS A 214 -1.03 1.73 1.69
C CYS A 214 -1.82 0.58 1.04
N PRO A 215 -1.45 -0.70 1.27
CA PRO A 215 -2.17 -1.84 0.71
C PRO A 215 -3.53 -2.06 1.37
N VAL A 216 -3.73 -1.50 2.57
CA VAL A 216 -4.95 -1.66 3.36
C VAL A 216 -5.95 -0.53 3.11
N TYR A 217 -5.49 0.71 3.14
CA TYR A 217 -6.34 1.90 3.06
C TYR A 217 -6.12 2.64 1.75
N ALA A 218 -7.12 2.63 0.86
CA ALA A 218 -7.03 3.20 -0.48
C ALA A 218 -6.66 4.70 -0.50
N ARG A 219 -7.03 5.44 0.55
CA ARG A 219 -6.73 6.87 0.72
C ARG A 219 -5.39 7.15 1.40
N HIS A 220 -4.65 6.14 1.86
CA HIS A 220 -3.42 6.37 2.62
C HIS A 220 -2.17 6.23 1.75
N LEU A 221 -1.23 7.14 1.99
CA LEU A 221 0.18 6.98 1.63
C LEU A 221 0.98 6.73 2.90
N ILE A 222 2.01 5.88 2.79
CA ILE A 222 2.98 5.60 3.83
C ILE A 222 4.31 6.16 3.34
N LEU A 223 4.86 7.11 4.08
CA LEU A 223 6.16 7.69 3.80
C LEU A 223 7.14 7.14 4.82
N VAL A 224 8.24 6.56 4.36
CA VAL A 224 9.40 6.24 5.19
C VAL A 224 10.46 7.27 4.87
N VAL A 225 10.72 8.15 5.83
CA VAL A 225 11.61 9.30 5.67
C VAL A 225 12.82 9.15 6.58
N PRO A 226 13.99 9.73 6.23
CA PRO A 226 15.12 9.73 7.14
C PRO A 226 14.75 10.42 8.45
N ALA A 227 15.15 9.83 9.58
CA ALA A 227 15.09 10.46 10.88
C ALA A 227 16.43 11.13 11.19
N GLY A 228 16.38 12.36 11.70
CA GLY A 228 17.58 13.13 12.00
C GLY A 228 17.29 14.56 12.43
N PRO A 229 18.32 15.36 12.76
CA PRO A 229 18.18 16.74 13.21
C PRO A 229 17.77 17.71 12.09
N ASP A 230 17.65 17.24 10.83
CA ASP A 230 17.20 18.07 9.70
C ASP A 230 15.74 18.50 9.93
N ALA A 231 15.56 19.76 10.32
CA ALA A 231 14.26 20.36 10.59
C ALA A 231 13.30 20.26 9.39
N ALA A 232 13.82 20.23 8.15
CA ALA A 232 12.99 20.13 6.95
C ALA A 232 12.31 18.76 6.81
N GLU A 233 13.00 17.69 7.20
CA GLU A 233 12.45 16.32 7.22
C GLU A 233 11.47 16.14 8.39
N GLN A 234 11.77 16.76 9.53
CA GLN A 234 10.89 16.74 10.70
C GLN A 234 9.55 17.45 10.45
N GLN A 235 9.54 18.48 9.61
CA GLN A 235 8.37 19.27 9.27
C GLN A 235 7.62 18.77 8.03
N LEU A 236 8.07 17.69 7.37
CA LEU A 236 7.44 17.22 6.13
C LEU A 236 5.95 16.94 6.30
N GLY A 237 5.56 16.32 7.42
CA GLY A 237 4.15 16.03 7.69
C GLY A 237 3.28 17.29 7.82
N LEU A 238 3.80 18.32 8.47
CA LEU A 238 3.14 19.64 8.56
C LEU A 238 3.02 20.29 7.18
N ARG A 239 4.13 20.33 6.43
CA ARG A 239 4.15 20.93 5.08
C ARG A 239 3.18 20.25 4.12
N VAL A 240 3.05 18.93 4.18
CA VAL A 240 2.07 18.19 3.36
C VAL A 240 0.63 18.59 3.73
N ALA A 241 0.33 18.69 5.03
CA ALA A 241 -0.99 19.11 5.52
C ALA A 241 -1.33 20.58 5.18
N ASP A 242 -0.31 21.44 5.07
CA ASP A 242 -0.45 22.85 4.70
C ASP A 242 -0.64 23.02 3.17
N VAL A 243 0.12 22.29 2.36
CA VAL A 243 0.10 22.42 0.89
C VAL A 243 -1.12 21.73 0.27
N VAL A 244 -1.53 20.58 0.80
CA VAL A 244 -2.65 19.82 0.26
C VAL A 244 -3.87 19.99 1.16
N ASP A 245 -4.86 20.72 0.65
CA ASP A 245 -6.11 20.89 1.38
C ASP A 245 -6.79 19.54 1.64
N GLU A 246 -7.43 19.42 2.81
CA GLU A 246 -8.03 18.20 3.37
C GLU A 246 -7.07 17.02 3.64
N CYS A 247 -5.76 17.14 3.39
CA CYS A 247 -4.81 16.12 3.82
C CYS A 247 -4.64 16.12 5.34
N VAL A 248 -4.61 14.92 5.92
CA VAL A 248 -4.36 14.71 7.34
C VAL A 248 -3.14 13.81 7.48
N VAL A 249 -2.22 14.17 8.39
CA VAL A 249 -0.94 13.49 8.51
C VAL A 249 -0.65 13.08 9.96
N GLY A 250 -0.34 11.80 10.15
CA GLY A 250 0.22 11.29 11.40
C GLY A 250 1.68 10.88 11.22
N ALA A 251 2.56 11.28 12.14
CA ALA A 251 3.98 10.94 12.11
C ALA A 251 4.37 10.10 13.34
N SER A 252 5.28 9.15 13.17
CA SER A 252 5.85 8.35 14.27
C SER A 252 6.92 9.12 15.05
N GLU A 253 7.46 8.49 16.08
CA GLU A 253 8.78 8.85 16.58
C GLU A 253 9.88 8.36 15.62
N ASP A 254 11.13 8.70 15.93
CA ASP A 254 12.28 8.21 15.19
C ASP A 254 12.54 6.78 15.65
N VAL A 255 12.50 5.84 14.71
CA VAL A 255 12.65 4.42 14.98
C VAL A 255 13.76 3.83 14.10
N PRO A 256 14.49 2.80 14.55
CA PRO A 256 15.35 2.03 13.67
C PRO A 256 14.56 1.49 12.46
N LEU A 257 15.22 1.31 11.32
CA LEU A 257 14.57 0.77 10.12
C LEU A 257 13.93 -0.62 10.37
N SER A 258 14.53 -1.44 11.24
CA SER A 258 13.97 -2.72 11.69
C SER A 258 12.58 -2.59 12.33
N ASP A 259 12.28 -1.42 12.89
CA ASP A 259 11.10 -1.15 13.70
C ASP A 259 10.05 -0.34 12.90
N THR A 260 10.15 -0.34 11.56
CA THR A 260 9.20 0.31 10.65
C THR A 260 7.74 -0.09 10.94
N ALA A 261 7.50 -1.33 11.37
CA ALA A 261 6.17 -1.78 11.79
C ALA A 261 5.62 -1.02 13.01
N THR A 262 6.50 -0.76 13.99
CA THR A 262 6.18 0.08 15.15
C THR A 262 5.98 1.52 14.72
N GLY A 263 6.89 2.08 13.91
CA GLY A 263 6.74 3.43 13.34
C GLY A 263 5.40 3.61 12.61
N TYR A 264 4.99 2.66 11.78
CA TYR A 264 3.69 2.72 11.11
C TYR A 264 2.50 2.73 12.10
N ARG A 265 2.52 1.91 13.15
CA ARG A 265 1.48 1.92 14.19
C ARG A 265 1.40 3.27 14.90
N GLN A 266 2.55 3.81 15.29
CA GLN A 266 2.66 5.12 15.93
C GLN A 266 2.10 6.23 15.02
N ALA A 267 2.52 6.26 13.76
CA ALA A 267 2.03 7.22 12.77
C ALA A 267 0.52 7.10 12.52
N PHE A 268 -0.03 5.89 12.51
CA PHE A 268 -1.47 5.67 12.38
C PHE A 268 -2.27 6.17 13.58
N HIS A 269 -1.76 6.00 14.80
CA HIS A 269 -2.37 6.58 15.99
C HIS A 269 -2.32 8.11 15.97
N ALA A 270 -1.19 8.69 15.58
CA ALA A 270 -1.08 10.13 15.39
C ALA A 270 -2.03 10.64 14.29
N LEU A 271 -2.27 9.87 13.23
CA LEU A 271 -3.24 10.25 12.19
C LEU A 271 -4.66 10.39 12.76
N ALA A 272 -5.08 9.50 13.67
CA ALA A 272 -6.39 9.59 14.30
C ALA A 272 -6.57 10.88 15.11
N VAL A 273 -5.50 11.35 15.76
CA VAL A 273 -5.45 12.66 16.41
C VAL A 273 -5.58 13.79 15.40
N ALA A 274 -4.73 13.75 14.38
CA ALA A 274 -4.59 14.81 13.40
C ALA A 274 -5.92 15.17 12.73
N ARG A 275 -6.85 14.21 12.58
CA ARG A 275 -8.22 14.42 12.05
C ARG A 275 -9.03 15.45 12.84
N GLY A 276 -8.76 15.60 14.14
CA GLY A 276 -9.45 16.54 15.02
C GLY A 276 -8.71 17.86 15.23
N LEU A 277 -7.51 18.02 14.67
CA LEU A 277 -6.69 19.21 14.85
C LEU A 277 -6.82 20.19 13.66
N PRO A 278 -6.87 21.51 13.89
CA PRO A 278 -6.86 22.50 12.82
C PRO A 278 -5.64 22.42 11.91
N THR A 279 -4.48 22.05 12.47
CA THR A 279 -3.22 21.86 11.73
C THR A 279 -3.21 20.59 10.87
N ARG A 280 -4.21 19.70 11.03
CA ARG A 280 -4.33 18.41 10.33
C ARG A 280 -3.07 17.54 10.40
N HIS A 281 -2.24 17.76 11.41
CA HIS A 281 -1.00 17.06 11.62
C HIS A 281 -0.80 16.76 13.11
N ALA A 282 -0.37 15.55 13.42
CA ALA A 282 0.10 15.18 14.74
C ALA A 282 1.31 14.25 14.65
N ARG A 283 2.18 14.34 15.65
CA ARG A 283 3.29 13.41 15.86
C ARG A 283 2.96 12.53 17.05
N PHE A 284 3.33 11.26 16.96
CA PHE A 284 3.23 10.33 18.08
C PHE A 284 4.12 10.81 19.23
N GLY A 285 3.56 10.86 20.43
CA GLY A 285 4.26 11.37 21.61
C GLY A 285 5.13 10.31 22.29
N SER A 286 6.03 10.77 23.16
CA SER A 286 7.01 10.00 23.94
C SER A 286 6.41 9.12 25.04
N ALA A 287 5.17 8.66 24.86
CA ALA A 287 4.53 7.78 25.82
C ALA A 287 5.30 6.47 25.85
N GLN A 288 5.87 6.15 27.02
CA GLN A 288 6.60 4.89 27.24
C GLN A 288 5.76 3.70 26.75
N GLU A 289 6.39 2.81 25.98
CA GLU A 289 5.75 1.57 25.54
C GLU A 289 5.78 0.54 26.68
N ALA A 290 4.69 -0.19 26.88
CA ALA A 290 4.61 -1.25 27.89
C ALA A 290 5.79 -2.24 27.78
N ALA A 291 6.19 -2.56 26.55
CA ALA A 291 7.30 -3.47 26.27
C ALA A 291 8.65 -3.01 26.85
N LEU A 292 8.86 -1.71 27.05
CA LEU A 292 10.08 -1.16 27.61
C LEU A 292 10.12 -1.21 29.15
N VAL A 293 8.95 -1.23 29.80
CA VAL A 293 8.84 -1.12 31.27
C VAL A 293 8.63 -2.45 31.99
N VAL A 294 8.36 -3.54 31.27
CA VAL A 294 8.15 -4.90 31.84
C VAL A 294 9.43 -5.62 32.29
N GLY A 295 10.60 -5.15 31.85
CA GLY A 295 11.91 -5.67 32.28
C GLY A 295 12.16 -7.16 31.99
N ALA A 296 13.11 -7.76 32.71
CA ALA A 296 13.58 -9.13 32.46
C ALA A 296 12.51 -10.21 32.73
N ALA A 297 11.68 -10.03 33.76
CA ALA A 297 10.56 -10.95 34.04
C ALA A 297 9.56 -10.95 32.87
N GLY A 298 9.27 -9.78 32.31
CA GLY A 298 8.43 -9.65 31.12
C GLY A 298 9.03 -10.33 29.90
N ALA A 299 10.35 -10.22 29.68
CA ALA A 299 11.05 -10.92 28.61
C ALA A 299 10.94 -12.44 28.74
N GLN A 300 11.16 -12.99 29.95
CA GLN A 300 11.02 -14.43 30.21
C GLN A 300 9.58 -14.92 30.02
N TRP A 301 8.60 -14.14 30.50
CA TRP A 301 7.19 -14.42 30.27
C TRP A 301 6.82 -14.43 28.79
N ALA A 302 7.26 -13.42 28.03
CA ALA A 302 6.98 -13.30 26.61
C ALA A 302 7.60 -14.46 25.81
N ASP A 303 8.84 -14.82 26.11
CA ASP A 303 9.52 -15.96 25.49
C ASP A 303 8.80 -17.27 25.82
N ALA A 304 8.42 -17.50 27.09
CA ALA A 304 7.66 -18.69 27.49
C ALA A 304 6.29 -18.77 26.81
N LEU A 305 5.56 -17.66 26.74
CA LEU A 305 4.24 -17.59 26.10
C LEU A 305 4.33 -17.90 24.60
N LEU A 306 5.32 -17.34 23.90
CA LEU A 306 5.44 -17.49 22.44
C LEU A 306 6.20 -18.75 22.02
N ASN A 307 6.90 -19.42 22.94
CA ASN A 307 7.73 -20.59 22.65
C ASN A 307 7.02 -21.70 21.83
N PRO A 308 5.77 -22.10 22.13
CA PRO A 308 5.09 -23.15 21.35
C PRO A 308 4.86 -22.76 19.88
N LEU A 309 4.68 -21.48 19.59
CA LEU A 309 4.52 -20.97 18.23
C LEU A 309 5.88 -20.86 17.53
N LEU A 310 6.91 -20.40 18.24
CA LEU A 310 8.24 -20.15 17.67
C LEU A 310 9.01 -21.43 17.38
N THR A 311 8.76 -22.49 18.16
CA THR A 311 9.38 -23.82 17.98
C THR A 311 8.54 -24.74 17.09
N HIS A 312 7.40 -24.26 16.57
CA HIS A 312 6.54 -25.05 15.72
C HIS A 312 7.24 -25.47 14.42
N LEU A 313 7.25 -26.77 14.15
CA LEU A 313 7.71 -27.34 12.89
C LEU A 313 6.51 -27.77 12.05
N PRO A 314 6.44 -27.35 10.77
CA PRO A 314 5.37 -27.74 9.88
C PRO A 314 5.45 -29.26 9.60
N ARG A 315 4.29 -29.92 9.52
CA ARG A 315 4.24 -31.37 9.25
C ARG A 315 4.50 -31.70 7.78
N ARG A 316 4.18 -30.76 6.89
CA ARG A 316 4.36 -30.87 5.44
C ARG A 316 5.06 -29.62 4.93
N SER A 317 5.72 -29.72 3.78
CA SER A 317 6.44 -28.60 3.16
C SER A 317 5.58 -27.37 2.84
N HIS A 318 4.26 -27.57 2.64
CA HIS A 318 3.30 -26.49 2.37
C HIS A 318 2.57 -25.98 3.62
N ASP A 319 2.77 -26.61 4.78
CA ASP A 319 2.19 -26.13 6.03
C ASP A 319 2.96 -24.89 6.52
N PRO A 320 2.29 -23.90 7.13
CA PRO A 320 2.95 -22.68 7.58
C PRO A 320 3.93 -22.96 8.72
N GLY A 321 5.19 -22.55 8.54
CA GLY A 321 6.21 -22.61 9.60
C GLY A 321 6.04 -21.55 10.69
N SER A 322 6.88 -21.62 11.72
CA SER A 322 6.83 -20.70 12.88
C SER A 322 6.95 -19.22 12.49
N GLN A 323 7.82 -18.88 11.54
CA GLN A 323 7.98 -17.51 11.04
C GLN A 323 6.70 -16.98 10.37
N GLU A 324 6.07 -17.80 9.52
CA GLU A 324 4.80 -17.43 8.86
C GLU A 324 3.66 -17.25 9.86
N LEU A 325 3.58 -18.11 10.87
CA LEU A 325 2.57 -18.02 11.93
C LEU A 325 2.81 -16.79 12.82
N ALA A 326 4.05 -16.47 13.16
CA ALA A 326 4.41 -15.27 13.91
C ALA A 326 4.04 -14.00 13.13
N ALA A 327 4.41 -13.92 11.86
CA ALA A 327 4.04 -12.81 10.98
C ALA A 327 2.52 -12.68 10.82
N THR A 328 1.81 -13.82 10.73
CA THR A 328 0.35 -13.84 10.67
C THR A 328 -0.27 -13.28 11.94
N LEU A 329 0.22 -13.71 13.12
CA LEU A 329 -0.27 -13.23 14.42
C LEU A 329 -0.03 -11.72 14.58
N SER A 330 1.20 -11.25 14.36
CA SER A 330 1.55 -9.83 14.45
C SER A 330 0.69 -8.97 13.52
N SER A 331 0.55 -9.39 12.26
CA SER A 331 -0.29 -8.69 11.29
C SER A 331 -1.76 -8.70 11.68
N TRP A 332 -2.28 -9.81 12.20
CA TRP A 332 -3.70 -9.90 12.57
C TRP A 332 -4.02 -9.11 13.84
N LEU A 333 -3.14 -9.09 14.84
CA LEU A 333 -3.30 -8.24 16.02
C LEU A 333 -3.32 -6.75 15.64
N ALA A 334 -2.42 -6.34 14.73
CA ALA A 334 -2.36 -4.97 14.24
C ALA A 334 -3.54 -4.60 13.33
N PHE A 335 -3.97 -5.47 12.41
CA PHE A 335 -4.88 -5.10 11.31
C PHE A 335 -6.25 -5.78 11.35
N SER A 336 -6.45 -6.76 12.23
CA SER A 336 -7.65 -7.61 12.29
C SER A 336 -7.94 -8.25 10.91
N SER A 337 -9.16 -8.11 10.37
CA SER A 337 -9.54 -8.67 9.07
C SER A 337 -8.71 -8.12 7.88
N HIS A 338 -8.20 -6.89 8.01
CA HIS A 338 -7.34 -6.26 7.00
C HIS A 338 -5.95 -6.91 6.89
N ALA A 339 -5.60 -7.82 7.80
CA ALA A 339 -4.39 -8.63 7.69
C ALA A 339 -4.33 -9.45 6.38
N THR A 340 -5.48 -9.77 5.77
CA THR A 340 -5.52 -10.43 4.46
C THR A 340 -4.86 -9.60 3.36
N GLN A 341 -5.11 -8.30 3.33
CA GLN A 341 -4.48 -7.36 2.39
C GLN A 341 -3.00 -7.15 2.74
N HIS A 342 -2.68 -7.00 4.03
CA HIS A 342 -1.32 -6.80 4.50
C HIS A 342 -0.40 -8.01 4.21
N LEU A 343 -0.90 -9.22 4.43
CA LEU A 343 -0.18 -10.48 4.20
C LEU A 343 -0.32 -11.01 2.77
N LYS A 344 -1.19 -10.41 1.95
CA LYS A 344 -1.53 -10.89 0.59
C LYS A 344 -2.01 -12.36 0.59
N ILE A 345 -2.81 -12.73 1.59
CA ILE A 345 -3.39 -14.09 1.72
C ILE A 345 -4.91 -14.06 1.68
N HIS A 346 -5.50 -15.18 1.29
CA HIS A 346 -6.96 -15.34 1.33
C HIS A 346 -7.50 -15.44 2.77
N ARG A 347 -8.75 -14.99 2.99
CA ARG A 347 -9.42 -15.01 4.31
C ARG A 347 -9.46 -16.39 4.98
N ASN A 348 -9.61 -17.46 4.19
CA ASN A 348 -9.65 -18.83 4.70
C ASN A 348 -8.27 -19.27 5.23
N THR A 349 -7.20 -18.85 4.54
CA THR A 349 -5.82 -19.11 4.97
C THR A 349 -5.54 -18.39 6.28
N LEU A 350 -5.95 -17.13 6.40
CA LEU A 350 -5.85 -16.38 7.65
C LEU A 350 -6.60 -17.11 8.78
N ALA A 351 -7.86 -17.49 8.58
CA ALA A 351 -8.66 -18.18 9.58
C ALA A 351 -8.06 -19.56 9.98
N ALA A 352 -7.49 -20.31 9.04
CA ALA A 352 -6.81 -21.57 9.32
C ALA A 352 -5.56 -21.36 10.18
N ARG A 353 -4.72 -20.38 9.83
CA ARG A 353 -3.51 -20.03 10.58
C ARG A 353 -3.85 -19.55 12.00
N LEU A 354 -4.84 -18.68 12.16
CA LEU A 354 -5.27 -18.20 13.48
C LEU A 354 -5.79 -19.33 14.37
N ARG A 355 -6.55 -20.28 13.82
CA ARG A 355 -6.98 -21.48 14.57
C ARG A 355 -5.80 -22.34 15.01
N LEU A 356 -4.78 -22.50 14.16
CA LEU A 356 -3.56 -23.22 14.52
C LEU A 356 -2.79 -22.48 15.63
N ILE A 357 -2.64 -21.16 15.51
CA ILE A 357 -1.98 -20.31 16.52
C ILE A 357 -2.69 -20.43 17.87
N GLY A 358 -4.01 -20.28 17.91
CA GLY A 358 -4.79 -20.42 19.15
C GLY A 358 -4.60 -21.80 19.80
N LYS A 359 -4.56 -22.87 19.00
CA LYS A 359 -4.29 -24.23 19.48
C LYS A 359 -2.86 -24.41 20.03
N LEU A 360 -1.86 -23.89 19.33
CA LEU A 360 -0.45 -24.00 19.75
C LEU A 360 -0.19 -23.26 21.06
N LEU A 361 -0.81 -22.09 21.23
CA LEU A 361 -0.60 -21.21 22.38
C LEU A 361 -1.59 -21.48 23.53
N GLY A 362 -2.64 -22.26 23.30
CA GLY A 362 -3.68 -22.52 24.30
C GLY A 362 -4.52 -21.29 24.65
N VAL A 363 -4.75 -20.40 23.68
CA VAL A 363 -5.42 -19.10 23.86
C VAL A 363 -6.64 -18.97 22.95
N ASP A 364 -7.62 -18.18 23.39
CA ASP A 364 -8.79 -17.82 22.58
C ASP A 364 -8.60 -16.45 21.94
N LEU A 365 -8.25 -16.45 20.65
CA LEU A 365 -8.06 -15.23 19.88
C LEU A 365 -9.33 -14.38 19.75
N ASN A 366 -10.51 -14.85 20.14
CA ASN A 366 -11.70 -13.99 20.20
C ASN A 366 -11.72 -13.05 21.41
N ARG A 367 -10.86 -13.30 22.42
CA ARG A 367 -10.78 -12.51 23.65
C ARG A 367 -9.71 -11.44 23.54
N VAL A 368 -10.06 -10.19 23.84
CA VAL A 368 -9.17 -9.03 23.87
C VAL A 368 -8.06 -9.24 24.91
N ALA A 369 -8.34 -9.92 26.02
CA ALA A 369 -7.34 -10.29 27.03
C ALA A 369 -6.19 -11.11 26.42
N ASP A 370 -6.53 -12.19 25.72
CA ASP A 370 -5.55 -13.08 25.09
C ASP A 370 -4.82 -12.36 23.94
N GLN A 371 -5.54 -11.56 23.15
CA GLN A 371 -4.92 -10.74 22.11
C GLN A 371 -3.93 -9.72 22.70
N ALA A 372 -4.26 -9.07 23.81
CA ALA A 372 -3.42 -8.06 24.43
C ALA A 372 -2.16 -8.67 25.05
N ALA A 373 -2.27 -9.86 25.66
CA ALA A 373 -1.14 -10.63 26.13
C ALA A 373 -0.18 -10.97 24.97
N LEU A 374 -0.71 -11.47 23.85
CA LEU A 374 0.09 -11.81 22.68
C LEU A 374 0.74 -10.59 22.01
N ASP A 375 0.00 -9.49 21.89
CA ASP A 375 0.53 -8.23 21.32
C ASP A 375 1.68 -7.68 22.19
N LEU A 376 1.53 -7.68 23.52
CA LEU A 376 2.59 -7.30 24.43
C LEU A 376 3.81 -8.21 24.31
N ALA A 377 3.62 -9.53 24.31
CA ALA A 377 4.72 -10.49 24.18
C ALA A 377 5.49 -10.33 22.86
N LEU A 378 4.78 -10.08 21.75
CA LEU A 378 5.41 -9.82 20.45
C LEU A 378 6.21 -8.50 20.47
N ARG A 379 5.68 -7.43 21.08
CA ARG A 379 6.40 -6.16 21.23
C ARG A 379 7.63 -6.27 22.12
N ILE A 380 7.54 -6.99 23.24
CA ILE A 380 8.69 -7.27 24.12
C ILE A 380 9.81 -7.96 23.32
N ARG A 381 9.47 -8.95 22.49
CA ARG A 381 10.46 -9.65 21.66
C ARG A 381 11.04 -8.79 20.54
N ALA A 382 10.26 -7.84 20.02
CA ALA A 382 10.71 -6.88 19.01
C ALA A 382 11.60 -5.77 19.59
N THR A 383 11.54 -5.53 20.91
CA THR A 383 12.33 -4.50 21.59
C THR A 383 13.80 -4.90 21.64
N PRO A 384 14.72 -4.13 21.05
CA PRO A 384 16.16 -4.33 21.24
C PRO A 384 16.53 -4.00 22.68
N THR A 385 17.25 -4.90 23.37
CA THR A 385 17.85 -4.78 24.73
C THR A 385 17.01 -5.18 25.95
N VAL A 386 17.15 -6.45 26.34
CA VAL A 386 17.57 -6.89 27.69
C VAL A 386 18.53 -8.06 27.41
N PRO A 387 19.74 -8.15 28.01
CA PRO A 387 20.53 -9.38 27.93
C PRO A 387 19.63 -10.52 28.39
N ARG A 388 19.27 -11.42 27.46
CA ARG A 388 18.56 -12.66 27.78
C ARG A 388 19.55 -13.52 28.56
N THR A 389 19.71 -13.22 29.84
CA THR A 389 20.59 -14.00 30.73
C THR A 389 20.04 -15.41 30.72
N ALA A 390 20.73 -16.32 30.04
CA ALA A 390 20.51 -17.74 30.24
C ALA A 390 20.61 -17.97 31.75
N SER A 391 19.57 -18.56 32.35
CA SER A 391 19.63 -18.95 33.75
C SER A 391 20.90 -19.77 33.98
N PRO A 392 21.68 -19.49 35.04
CA PRO A 392 22.86 -20.29 35.35
C PRO A 392 22.47 -21.77 35.42
N ALA A 393 23.26 -22.61 34.75
CA ALA A 393 23.05 -24.04 34.72
C ALA A 393 22.99 -24.58 36.16
N GLY A 394 21.81 -25.04 36.59
CA GLY A 394 21.56 -25.55 37.94
C GLY A 394 20.57 -24.75 38.79
N ALA A 395 20.07 -23.59 38.34
CA ALA A 395 18.97 -22.91 39.02
C ALA A 395 17.66 -23.71 38.90
N LYS A 396 16.99 -23.96 40.03
CA LYS A 396 15.67 -24.62 40.09
C LYS A 396 14.69 -23.78 39.24
N PRO A 397 13.91 -24.38 38.32
CA PRO A 397 13.01 -23.61 37.46
C PRO A 397 11.99 -22.88 38.33
N ALA A 398 12.04 -21.54 38.30
CA ALA A 398 11.01 -20.71 38.91
C ALA A 398 9.67 -21.02 38.22
N PRO A 399 8.54 -20.92 38.95
CA PRO A 399 7.23 -21.07 38.32
C PRO A 399 7.10 -20.03 37.19
N PRO A 400 6.48 -20.40 36.04
CA PRO A 400 6.35 -19.49 34.91
C PRO A 400 5.57 -18.25 35.35
N HIS A 401 6.13 -17.07 35.11
CA HIS A 401 5.46 -15.80 35.35
C HIS A 401 4.12 -15.78 34.61
N ARG A 402 3.06 -15.33 35.29
CA ARG A 402 1.76 -15.04 34.66
C ARG A 402 1.74 -13.57 34.23
N LEU A 403 0.86 -13.23 33.30
CA LEU A 403 0.69 -11.84 32.86
C LEU A 403 0.43 -10.90 34.06
N ASP A 404 -0.44 -11.29 34.99
CA ASP A 404 -0.71 -10.49 36.19
C ASP A 404 0.54 -10.23 37.03
N ASP A 405 1.51 -11.16 37.06
CA ASP A 405 2.78 -10.96 37.78
C ASP A 405 3.63 -9.87 37.13
N ILE A 406 3.60 -9.81 35.80
CA ILE A 406 4.27 -8.76 35.02
C ILE A 406 3.58 -7.41 35.22
N LEU A 407 2.24 -7.40 35.21
CA LEU A 407 1.44 -6.17 35.36
C LEU A 407 1.50 -5.55 36.76
N ARG A 408 1.90 -6.32 37.79
CA ARG A 408 2.14 -5.81 39.14
C ARG A 408 3.42 -4.99 39.27
N GLY A 409 4.31 -5.00 38.27
CA GLY A 409 5.54 -4.22 38.32
C GLY A 409 5.25 -2.72 38.47
N PRO A 410 5.94 -1.98 39.36
CA PRO A 410 5.64 -0.58 39.64
C PRO A 410 5.74 0.31 38.39
N ALA A 411 6.74 0.07 37.53
CA ALA A 411 6.89 0.80 36.27
C ALA A 411 5.71 0.53 35.30
N VAL A 412 5.12 -0.67 35.33
CA VAL A 412 3.94 -1.01 34.53
C VAL A 412 2.68 -0.35 35.09
N GLN A 413 2.57 -0.23 36.41
CA GLN A 413 1.45 0.48 37.06
C GLN A 413 1.50 2.00 36.77
N GLU A 414 2.69 2.60 36.83
CA GLU A 414 2.91 4.01 36.46
C GLU A 414 2.56 4.25 34.99
N TRP A 415 3.06 3.38 34.10
CA TRP A 415 2.70 3.38 32.70
C TRP A 415 1.17 3.31 32.50
N ALA A 416 0.50 2.37 33.18
CA ALA A 416 -0.94 2.18 33.08
C ALA A 416 -1.73 3.39 33.55
N ALA A 417 -1.31 4.02 34.66
CA ALA A 417 -1.89 5.25 35.17
C ALA A 417 -1.75 6.39 34.14
N HIS A 418 -0.57 6.53 33.52
CA HIS A 418 -0.32 7.52 32.47
C HIS A 418 -1.23 7.32 31.24
N GLN A 419 -1.44 6.08 30.79
CA GLN A 419 -2.34 5.78 29.65
C GLN A 419 -3.78 6.23 29.89
N LEU A 420 -4.27 6.15 31.13
CA LEU A 420 -5.66 6.43 31.48
C LEU A 420 -5.87 7.83 32.08
N HIS A 421 -4.79 8.57 32.34
CA HIS A 421 -4.82 9.94 32.87
C HIS A 421 -5.67 10.93 32.04
N PRO A 422 -5.66 10.91 30.70
CA PRO A 422 -6.50 11.81 29.90
C PRO A 422 -8.01 11.65 30.19
N LEU A 423 -8.44 10.45 30.61
CA LEU A 423 -9.84 10.17 30.93
C LEU A 423 -10.26 10.73 32.29
N THR A 424 -9.34 10.82 33.26
CA THR A 424 -9.62 11.38 34.58
C THR A 424 -9.61 12.91 34.57
N ALA A 425 -8.79 13.54 33.72
CA ALA A 425 -8.75 14.98 33.55
C ALA A 425 -10.01 15.54 32.83
N SER A 426 -10.66 14.74 31.99
CA SER A 426 -11.82 15.14 31.18
C SER A 426 -13.17 15.10 31.91
N ARG A 427 -13.21 15.25 33.26
CA ARG A 427 -14.48 15.32 34.04
C ARG A 427 -15.22 16.64 33.79
N SER A 428 -15.65 16.87 32.55
CA SER A 428 -16.48 18.00 32.15
C SER A 428 -17.88 17.50 31.78
N SER A 429 -18.84 17.95 32.59
CA SER A 429 -20.30 17.76 32.51
C SER A 429 -20.90 16.60 33.33
N ARG A 430 -21.81 16.97 34.24
CA ARG A 430 -22.72 16.09 35.00
C ARG A 430 -23.73 15.32 34.12
N THR A 431 -23.80 15.59 32.83
CA THR A 431 -24.79 14.99 31.91
C THR A 431 -24.19 14.06 30.85
N ALA A 432 -22.86 13.99 30.70
CA ALA A 432 -22.21 13.06 29.79
C ALA A 432 -21.78 11.79 30.53
N ALA A 433 -22.05 10.61 29.95
CA ALA A 433 -21.59 9.34 30.52
C ALA A 433 -20.07 9.31 30.65
N ASP A 434 -19.57 8.72 31.73
CA ASP A 434 -18.14 8.67 32.05
C ASP A 434 -17.33 8.06 30.88
N PRO A 435 -16.36 8.82 30.31
CA PRO A 435 -15.43 8.34 29.28
C PRO A 435 -14.73 7.03 29.68
N ARG A 436 -14.34 6.89 30.96
CA ARG A 436 -13.65 5.70 31.48
C ARG A 436 -14.58 4.50 31.49
N THR A 437 -15.82 4.64 31.95
CA THR A 437 -16.84 3.58 31.92
C THR A 437 -17.13 3.13 30.50
N THR A 438 -17.32 4.08 29.57
CA THR A 438 -17.59 3.75 28.16
C THR A 438 -16.47 2.90 27.56
N LEU A 439 -15.22 3.28 27.79
CA LEU A 439 -14.06 2.54 27.31
C LEU A 439 -13.95 1.15 27.95
N ARG A 440 -14.12 1.07 29.28
CA ARG A 440 -14.07 -0.20 30.03
C ARG A 440 -15.14 -1.16 29.54
N THR A 441 -16.40 -0.73 29.45
CA THR A 441 -17.51 -1.56 28.93
C THR A 441 -17.25 -2.02 27.50
N TRP A 442 -16.63 -1.19 26.66
CA TRP A 442 -16.25 -1.59 25.30
C TRP A 442 -15.22 -2.72 25.28
N LEU A 443 -14.20 -2.63 26.13
CA LEU A 443 -13.16 -3.67 26.24
C LEU A 443 -13.70 -4.96 26.87
N GLU A 444 -14.58 -4.88 27.87
CA GLU A 444 -15.29 -6.02 28.46
C GLU A 444 -16.20 -6.73 27.46
N CYS A 445 -16.75 -5.98 26.49
CA CYS A 445 -17.51 -6.49 25.36
C CYS A 445 -16.63 -6.91 24.18
N GLU A 446 -15.37 -7.29 24.43
CA GLU A 446 -14.41 -7.75 23.42
C GLU A 446 -14.21 -6.77 22.25
N ALA A 447 -14.29 -5.47 22.53
CA ALA A 447 -14.22 -4.38 21.57
C ALA A 447 -15.33 -4.38 20.49
N GLN A 448 -16.49 -5.01 20.77
CA GLN A 448 -17.61 -5.10 19.84
C GLN A 448 -18.69 -4.02 20.05
N LEU A 449 -18.96 -3.19 19.04
CA LEU A 449 -19.90 -2.06 19.15
C LEU A 449 -21.34 -2.46 19.53
N GLY A 450 -21.84 -3.59 19.03
CA GLY A 450 -23.21 -4.06 19.28
C GLY A 450 -23.45 -4.38 20.77
N PRO A 451 -22.72 -5.35 21.35
CA PRO A 451 -22.79 -5.66 22.77
C PRO A 451 -22.49 -4.47 23.68
N THR A 452 -21.51 -3.62 23.33
CA THR A 452 -21.23 -2.39 24.10
C THR A 452 -22.40 -1.43 24.11
N ALA A 453 -23.06 -1.21 22.98
CA ALA A 453 -24.22 -0.33 22.90
C ALA A 453 -25.38 -0.86 23.77
N ALA A 454 -25.62 -2.17 23.73
CA ALA A 454 -26.61 -2.83 24.58
C ALA A 454 -26.27 -2.68 26.07
N ALA A 455 -25.02 -2.93 26.47
CA ALA A 455 -24.57 -2.80 27.85
C ALA A 455 -24.64 -1.36 28.38
N LEU A 456 -24.41 -0.37 27.51
CA LEU A 456 -24.50 1.06 27.84
C LEU A 456 -25.93 1.63 27.72
N GLY A 457 -26.91 0.85 27.26
CA GLY A 457 -28.28 1.31 27.04
C GLY A 457 -28.42 2.39 25.96
N ILE A 458 -27.57 2.37 24.93
CA ILE A 458 -27.56 3.36 23.83
C ILE A 458 -27.60 2.68 22.46
N SER A 459 -27.79 3.47 21.41
CA SER A 459 -27.71 2.97 20.03
C SER A 459 -26.25 2.69 19.61
N VAL A 460 -26.06 1.77 18.66
CA VAL A 460 -24.73 1.45 18.08
C VAL A 460 -24.03 2.69 17.48
N PRO A 461 -24.72 3.58 16.71
CA PRO A 461 -24.13 4.84 16.29
C PRO A 461 -23.73 5.75 17.46
N GLY A 462 -24.50 5.74 18.55
CA GLY A 462 -24.18 6.46 19.79
C GLY A 462 -22.89 5.96 20.45
N ALA A 463 -22.73 4.64 20.58
CA ALA A 463 -21.51 4.03 21.09
C ALA A 463 -20.29 4.38 20.21
N ARG A 464 -20.44 4.30 18.88
CA ARG A 464 -19.39 4.69 17.92
C ARG A 464 -19.00 6.16 18.09
N LYS A 465 -19.97 7.07 18.22
CA LYS A 465 -19.72 8.50 18.41
C LYS A 465 -18.95 8.77 19.71
N ARG A 466 -19.28 8.06 20.79
CA ARG A 466 -18.54 8.17 22.07
C ARG A 466 -17.10 7.66 21.95
N LEU A 467 -16.89 6.53 21.29
CA LEU A 467 -15.54 5.99 21.04
C LEU A 467 -14.71 6.90 20.15
N ALA A 468 -15.29 7.49 19.10
CA ALA A 468 -14.59 8.48 18.27
C ALA A 468 -14.15 9.71 19.07
N ARG A 469 -14.97 10.17 20.03
CA ARG A 469 -14.56 11.24 20.96
C ARG A 469 -13.43 10.81 21.89
N LEU A 470 -13.43 9.55 22.34
CA LEU A 470 -12.36 8.98 23.14
C LEU A 470 -11.03 8.91 22.36
N GLU A 471 -11.05 8.68 21.05
CA GLU A 471 -9.84 8.71 20.22
C GLU A 471 -9.13 10.07 20.30
N SER A 472 -9.90 11.16 20.28
CA SER A 472 -9.35 12.52 20.45
C SER A 472 -8.84 12.78 21.87
N ILE A 473 -9.49 12.26 22.90
CA ILE A 473 -9.05 12.45 24.31
C ILE A 473 -7.77 11.66 24.58
N LEU A 474 -7.74 10.39 24.17
CA LEU A 474 -6.63 9.46 24.39
C LEU A 474 -5.48 9.64 23.41
N GLN A 475 -5.69 10.43 22.37
CA GLN A 475 -4.74 10.67 21.30
C GLN A 475 -4.33 9.37 20.57
N ARG A 476 -5.28 8.44 20.43
CA ARG A 476 -5.04 7.06 19.95
C ARG A 476 -6.24 6.53 19.16
N ALA A 477 -5.99 5.78 18.11
CA ALA A 477 -7.05 5.10 17.35
C ALA A 477 -7.67 3.95 18.16
N LEU A 478 -9.00 3.84 18.17
CA LEU A 478 -9.78 2.79 18.82
C LEU A 478 -10.58 1.99 17.79
N LEU A 479 -11.26 2.69 16.88
CA LEU A 479 -12.23 2.14 15.93
C LEU A 479 -11.58 1.65 14.64
N GLN A 480 -10.45 2.23 14.24
CA GLN A 480 -9.66 1.78 13.09
C GLN A 480 -8.43 1.01 13.53
N THR A 481 -7.94 0.15 12.64
CA THR A 481 -6.73 -0.64 12.88
C THR A 481 -5.51 -0.01 12.22
N PRO A 482 -4.36 0.10 12.90
CA PRO A 482 -4.06 -0.40 14.26
C PRO A 482 -4.81 0.33 15.40
N SER A 483 -5.31 -0.45 16.37
CA SER A 483 -6.15 0.01 17.48
C SER A 483 -5.40 -0.10 18.80
N ALA A 484 -5.53 0.90 19.67
CA ALA A 484 -4.93 0.94 21.00
C ALA A 484 -5.66 0.08 22.05
N ARG A 485 -6.66 -0.72 21.64
CA ARG A 485 -7.46 -1.56 22.55
C ARG A 485 -6.62 -2.48 23.43
N HIS A 486 -5.51 -3.02 22.90
CA HIS A 486 -4.64 -3.96 23.62
C HIS A 486 -3.91 -3.25 24.76
N ASP A 487 -3.28 -2.11 24.48
CA ASP A 487 -2.64 -1.27 25.50
C ASP A 487 -3.64 -0.81 26.57
N LEU A 488 -4.83 -0.37 26.16
CA LEU A 488 -5.84 0.12 27.10
C LEU A 488 -6.40 -0.99 27.98
N TRP A 489 -6.55 -2.20 27.44
CA TRP A 489 -6.91 -3.38 28.24
C TRP A 489 -5.83 -3.70 29.27
N LEU A 490 -4.55 -3.71 28.86
CA LEU A 490 -3.41 -3.93 29.77
C LEU A 490 -3.35 -2.87 30.87
N ALA A 491 -3.58 -1.60 30.53
CA ALA A 491 -3.60 -0.51 31.49
C ALA A 491 -4.72 -0.66 32.52
N PHE A 492 -5.94 -1.02 32.12
CA PHE A 492 -7.00 -1.32 33.08
C PHE A 492 -6.65 -2.51 33.96
N ARG A 493 -6.14 -3.61 33.37
CA ARG A 493 -5.80 -4.82 34.13
C ARG A 493 -4.70 -4.57 35.16
N ALA A 494 -3.66 -3.81 34.80
CA ALA A 494 -2.57 -3.46 35.72
C ALA A 494 -3.08 -2.69 36.96
N LEU A 495 -3.99 -1.74 36.76
CA LEU A 495 -4.60 -1.00 37.87
C LEU A 495 -5.57 -1.85 38.70
N ASP A 496 -6.33 -2.75 38.07
CA ASP A 496 -7.27 -3.62 38.78
C ASP A 496 -6.52 -4.63 39.68
N VAL A 497 -5.39 -5.18 39.22
CA VAL A 497 -4.57 -6.09 40.03
C VAL A 497 -3.89 -5.35 41.19
N ALA A 498 -3.44 -4.10 40.98
CA ALA A 498 -2.89 -3.26 42.05
C ALA A 498 -3.94 -2.95 43.14
N GLY A 499 -5.17 -2.63 42.73
CA GLY A 499 -6.27 -2.33 43.65
C GLY A 499 -6.71 -3.55 44.47
N ALA A 500 -6.61 -4.77 43.93
CA ALA A 500 -6.91 -5.99 44.65
C ALA A 500 -5.91 -6.30 45.78
N ASP A 501 -4.64 -5.89 45.62
CA ASP A 501 -3.61 -6.05 46.65
C ASP A 501 -3.73 -4.98 47.75
N ALA A 502 -4.22 -3.77 47.43
CA ALA A 502 -4.48 -2.72 48.42
C ALA A 502 -5.74 -2.97 49.30
N ALA A 503 -6.63 -3.87 48.86
CA ALA A 503 -7.86 -4.25 49.57
C ALA A 503 -7.71 -5.53 50.41
N ARG A 504 -6.56 -6.21 50.33
CA ARG A 504 -6.16 -7.35 51.16
C ARG A 504 -5.25 -6.88 52.28
#